data_AF-A0A5X0WD29-F1
#
_entry.id   AF-A0A5X0WD29-F1
#
_cell.length_a   1.000
_cell.length_b   1.000
_cell.length_c   1.000
_cell.angle_alpha   90.00
_cell.angle_beta   90.00
_cell.angle_gamma   90.00
#
_symmetry.space_group_name_H-M   'P 1'
#
loop_
_entity.id
_entity.type
_entity.pdbx_description
1 polymer ?
#
loop_
_entity_poly.entity_id
_entity_poly.type
_entity_poly.pdbx_seq_one_letter_code
_entity_poly.pdbx_strand_id
1 'polypeptide(L)'
;MTYPQSEYQVVTKLSVPAEYKSSGFVYVMENENMPGIYKIGMTTNSPEARAKELSSATGVPSPFSVLAAFHSQNPRVDEKLVHQVFSDHRVSDSREFFSFPTWADINGALSEIEIMVGPERNADAAVIAMNETFISFSNEPEIDLAEELCEQGIGGVVGNMSAVKNFLYRAGIDYVKGLISQHNASLAFLPGGEVVLVKSIEAQLFEKGEKE
;
A
#
# COMPACT_ATOMS: atom_id res chain seq x y z
N MET A 1 -13.70 -15.29 14.71
CA MET A 1 -13.58 -14.04 15.51
C MET A 1 -14.94 -13.35 15.54
N THR A 2 -15.50 -13.04 16.71
CA THR A 2 -16.71 -12.19 16.77
C THR A 2 -16.33 -10.75 16.48
N TYR A 3 -16.64 -10.24 15.29
CA TYR A 3 -16.60 -8.80 15.04
C TYR A 3 -17.57 -8.13 16.02
N PRO A 4 -17.09 -7.33 16.98
CA PRO A 4 -18.00 -6.64 17.88
C PRO A 4 -18.91 -5.72 17.06
N GLN A 5 -20.20 -5.63 17.44
CA GLN A 5 -21.15 -4.63 16.94
C GLN A 5 -20.77 -3.18 17.30
N SER A 6 -19.52 -2.91 17.65
CA SER A 6 -18.99 -1.57 17.86
C SER A 6 -18.87 -0.85 16.52
N GLU A 7 -19.39 0.38 16.44
CA GLU A 7 -19.14 1.26 15.31
C GLU A 7 -17.64 1.31 14.97
N TYR A 8 -17.30 1.13 13.70
CA TYR A 8 -15.91 1.24 13.25
C TYR A 8 -15.36 2.62 13.61
N GLN A 9 -14.15 2.65 14.16
CA GLN A 9 -13.48 3.91 14.43
C GLN A 9 -13.23 4.65 13.11
N VAL A 10 -13.67 5.90 13.02
CA VAL A 10 -13.37 6.79 11.89
C VAL A 10 -12.15 7.63 12.24
N VAL A 11 -11.11 7.57 11.42
CA VAL A 11 -9.85 8.29 11.60
C VAL A 11 -9.59 9.22 10.42
N THR A 12 -8.91 10.34 10.69
CA THR A 12 -8.47 11.32 9.68
C THR A 12 -6.98 11.22 9.37
N LYS A 13 -6.25 10.39 10.13
CA LYS A 13 -4.83 10.15 9.98
C LYS A 13 -4.53 8.73 10.39
N LEU A 14 -3.77 8.02 9.56
CA LEU A 14 -3.32 6.67 9.84
C LEU A 14 -2.03 6.42 9.08
N SER A 15 -0.89 6.42 9.76
CA SER A 15 0.37 6.02 9.13
C SER A 15 0.37 4.52 8.82
N VAL A 16 1.12 4.12 7.79
CA VAL A 16 1.42 2.70 7.56
C VAL A 16 1.95 2.08 8.87
N PRO A 17 1.32 1.01 9.39
CA PRO A 17 1.73 0.40 10.65
C PRO A 17 3.16 -0.13 10.59
N ALA A 18 3.92 0.03 11.67
CA ALA A 18 5.28 -0.48 11.76
C ALA A 18 5.33 -2.02 11.67
N GLU A 19 4.25 -2.68 12.08
CA GLU A 19 4.08 -4.13 12.02
C GLU A 19 3.68 -4.62 10.62
N TYR A 20 3.39 -3.73 9.67
CA TYR A 20 3.07 -4.12 8.31
C TYR A 20 4.30 -4.76 7.65
N LYS A 21 4.26 -6.10 7.55
CA LYS A 21 5.32 -6.90 6.97
C LYS A 21 5.03 -7.21 5.51
N SER A 22 5.87 -6.69 4.64
CA SER A 22 6.01 -7.11 3.25
C SER A 22 7.26 -7.99 3.08
N SER A 23 7.38 -8.67 1.95
CA SER A 23 8.58 -9.47 1.61
C SER A 23 9.83 -8.61 1.37
N GLY A 24 9.65 -7.30 1.19
CA GLY A 24 10.72 -6.32 1.07
C GLY A 24 10.20 -4.97 0.58
N PHE A 25 11.09 -4.22 -0.07
CA PHE A 25 10.83 -2.89 -0.58
C PHE A 25 11.31 -2.73 -2.03
N VAL A 26 10.57 -1.97 -2.81
CA VAL A 26 11.12 -1.21 -3.94
C VAL A 26 11.47 0.18 -3.40
N TYR A 27 12.70 0.62 -3.59
CA TYR A 27 13.17 1.92 -3.13
C TYR A 27 13.48 2.84 -4.30
N VAL A 28 13.41 4.13 -4.00
CA VAL A 28 14.00 5.19 -4.80
C VAL A 28 15.05 5.88 -3.95
N MET A 29 16.28 5.92 -4.44
CA MET A 29 17.42 6.51 -3.77
C MET A 29 17.95 7.69 -4.57
N GLU A 30 18.39 8.71 -3.85
CA GLU A 30 19.01 9.91 -4.41
C GLU A 30 20.47 10.02 -3.95
N ASN A 31 21.22 10.86 -4.66
CA ASN A 31 22.61 11.15 -4.37
C ASN A 31 22.86 12.61 -4.66
N GLU A 32 23.43 13.35 -3.71
CA GLU A 32 23.63 14.81 -3.82
C GLU A 32 24.50 15.21 -5.02
N ASN A 33 25.37 14.32 -5.50
CA ASN A 33 26.21 14.55 -6.68
C ASN A 33 25.59 14.05 -7.99
N MET A 34 24.35 13.56 -7.97
CA MET A 34 23.59 13.12 -9.15
C MET A 34 22.18 13.75 -9.17
N PRO A 35 22.07 15.09 -9.20
CA PRO A 35 20.76 15.76 -9.16
C PRO A 35 19.90 15.38 -10.38
N GLY A 36 18.61 15.09 -10.12
CA GLY A 36 17.66 14.65 -11.16
C GLY A 36 17.91 13.24 -11.68
N ILE A 37 18.81 12.47 -11.06
CA ILE A 37 19.08 11.07 -11.37
C ILE A 37 18.88 10.24 -10.10
N TYR A 38 18.00 9.25 -10.20
CA TYR A 38 17.61 8.43 -9.07
C TYR A 38 17.93 6.97 -9.34
N LYS A 39 18.32 6.24 -8.30
CA LYS A 39 18.45 4.79 -8.37
C LYS A 39 17.14 4.17 -7.92
N ILE A 40 16.56 3.34 -8.78
CA ILE A 40 15.37 2.55 -8.42
C ILE A 40 15.80 1.10 -8.32
N GLY A 41 15.56 0.45 -7.19
CA GLY A 41 15.90 -0.96 -7.01
C GLY A 41 15.13 -1.59 -5.86
N MET A 42 15.49 -2.82 -5.51
CA MET A 42 14.83 -3.54 -4.41
C MET A 42 15.76 -4.03 -3.30
N THR A 43 15.16 -4.32 -2.16
CA THR A 43 15.80 -4.99 -1.02
C THR A 43 14.79 -5.84 -0.26
N THR A 44 15.23 -6.98 0.30
CA THR A 44 14.47 -7.76 1.29
C THR A 44 14.85 -7.42 2.72
N ASN A 45 15.83 -6.51 2.90
CA ASN A 45 16.24 -5.95 4.18
C ASN A 45 15.72 -4.51 4.30
N SER A 46 16.31 -3.66 5.16
CA SER A 46 15.96 -2.24 5.19
C SER A 46 16.54 -1.47 3.98
N PRO A 47 15.79 -0.49 3.43
CA PRO A 47 16.30 0.45 2.42
C PRO A 47 17.57 1.16 2.87
N GLU A 48 17.69 1.51 4.15
CA GLU A 48 18.87 2.19 4.73
C GLU A 48 20.11 1.31 4.70
N ALA A 49 19.97 0.02 5.04
CA ALA A 49 21.09 -0.91 4.97
C ALA A 49 21.58 -1.06 3.53
N ARG A 50 20.64 -1.12 2.58
CA ARG A 50 20.96 -1.19 1.16
C ARG A 50 21.61 0.10 0.65
N ALA A 51 21.13 1.27 1.08
CA ALA A 51 21.74 2.56 0.75
C ALA A 51 23.19 2.61 1.22
N LYS A 52 23.46 2.18 2.47
CA LYS A 52 24.81 2.12 3.04
C LYS A 52 25.73 1.16 2.27
N GLU A 53 25.23 -0.02 1.91
CA GLU A 53 25.98 -0.99 1.11
C GLU A 53 26.39 -0.39 -0.24
N LEU A 54 25.43 0.17 -0.98
CA LEU A 54 25.67 0.78 -2.29
C LEU A 54 26.62 1.98 -2.21
N SER A 55 26.53 2.76 -1.14
CA SER A 55 27.40 3.91 -0.88
C SER A 55 28.87 3.56 -0.67
N SER A 56 29.18 2.30 -0.34
CA SER A 56 30.55 1.85 -0.10
C SER A 56 31.35 1.55 -1.38
N ALA A 57 30.69 1.53 -2.54
CA ALA A 57 31.34 1.24 -3.81
C ALA A 57 32.26 2.39 -4.25
N THR A 58 33.47 2.06 -4.72
CA THR A 58 34.53 3.03 -5.09
C THR A 58 34.18 3.97 -6.26
N GLY A 59 33.09 3.70 -6.97
CA GLY A 59 32.57 4.53 -8.08
C GLY A 59 31.41 5.45 -7.69
N VAL A 60 31.06 5.54 -6.41
CA VAL A 60 29.96 6.37 -5.91
C VAL A 60 30.54 7.66 -5.31
N PRO A 61 30.16 8.85 -5.81
CA PRO A 61 30.79 10.12 -5.41
C PRO A 61 30.46 10.56 -3.97
N SER A 62 29.26 10.23 -3.48
CA SER A 62 28.78 10.50 -2.13
C SER A 62 27.74 9.45 -1.72
N PRO A 63 27.40 9.30 -0.42
CA PRO A 63 26.42 8.31 -0.01
C PRO A 63 25.04 8.52 -0.65
N PHE A 64 24.33 7.41 -0.89
CA PHE A 64 22.91 7.44 -1.23
C PHE A 64 22.06 7.67 0.02
N SER A 65 20.99 8.44 -0.12
CA SER A 65 19.88 8.53 0.82
C SER A 65 18.63 7.88 0.22
N VAL A 66 17.75 7.37 1.08
CA VAL A 66 16.46 6.82 0.68
C VAL A 66 15.48 7.98 0.52
N LEU A 67 15.08 8.25 -0.72
CA LEU A 67 14.03 9.24 -1.00
C LEU A 67 12.65 8.68 -0.66
N ALA A 68 12.39 7.44 -1.08
CA ALA A 68 11.14 6.73 -0.82
C ALA A 68 11.36 5.23 -0.77
N ALA A 69 10.49 4.50 -0.06
CA ALA A 69 10.46 3.05 -0.11
C ALA A 69 9.03 2.51 0.00
N PHE A 70 8.69 1.63 -0.93
CA PHE A 70 7.35 1.09 -1.11
C PHE A 70 7.33 -0.37 -0.65
N HIS A 71 6.38 -0.71 0.21
CA HIS A 71 6.20 -2.07 0.67
C HIS A 71 5.80 -2.97 -0.50
N SER A 72 6.57 -4.04 -0.72
CA SER A 72 6.38 -4.95 -1.85
C SER A 72 6.25 -6.40 -1.39
N GLN A 73 5.21 -7.07 -1.86
CA GLN A 73 5.01 -8.50 -1.62
C GLN A 73 5.94 -9.37 -2.47
N ASN A 74 6.35 -8.88 -3.65
CA ASN A 74 7.27 -9.58 -4.55
C ASN A 74 8.35 -8.62 -5.10
N PRO A 75 9.31 -8.16 -4.28
CA PRO A 75 10.22 -7.04 -4.63
C PRO A 75 10.98 -7.22 -5.93
N ARG A 76 11.31 -8.47 -6.27
CA ARG A 76 12.01 -8.81 -7.52
C ARG A 76 11.15 -8.67 -8.76
N VAL A 77 9.87 -9.03 -8.66
CA VAL A 77 8.91 -8.91 -9.76
C VAL A 77 8.54 -7.44 -9.94
N ASP A 78 8.27 -6.77 -8.84
CA ASP A 78 7.84 -5.38 -8.80
C ASP A 78 8.95 -4.44 -9.30
N GLU A 79 10.20 -4.62 -8.88
CA GLU A 79 11.35 -3.87 -9.42
C GLU A 79 11.45 -4.01 -10.94
N LYS A 80 11.32 -5.23 -11.45
CA LYS A 80 11.41 -5.48 -12.89
C LYS A 80 10.28 -4.78 -13.64
N LEU A 81 9.06 -4.80 -13.10
CA LEU A 81 7.92 -4.08 -13.66
C LEU A 81 8.18 -2.57 -13.68
N VAL A 82 8.62 -2.01 -12.55
CA VAL A 82 8.95 -0.57 -12.41
C VAL A 82 10.03 -0.17 -13.41
N HIS A 83 11.09 -0.98 -13.58
CA HIS A 83 12.14 -0.71 -14.57
C HIS A 83 11.62 -0.76 -16.02
N GLN A 84 10.65 -1.63 -16.32
CA GLN A 84 10.04 -1.71 -17.64
C GLN A 84 9.19 -0.47 -17.94
N VAL A 85 8.36 -0.05 -16.97
CA VAL A 85 7.50 1.12 -17.09
C VAL A 85 8.33 2.39 -17.28
N PHE A 86 9.42 2.56 -16.51
CA PHE A 86 10.29 3.72 -16.63
C PHE A 86 11.48 3.52 -17.57
N SER A 87 11.41 2.56 -18.50
CA SER A 87 12.53 2.27 -19.41
C SER A 87 12.98 3.48 -20.24
N ASP A 88 12.03 4.32 -20.67
CA ASP A 88 12.32 5.56 -21.41
C ASP A 88 13.06 6.63 -20.57
N HIS A 89 13.00 6.53 -19.23
CA HIS A 89 13.71 7.43 -18.32
C HIS A 89 15.10 6.91 -17.93
N ARG A 90 15.50 5.73 -18.42
CA ARG A 90 16.73 5.08 -17.97
C ARG A 90 17.97 5.79 -18.51
N VAL A 91 18.92 6.08 -17.63
CA VAL A 91 20.19 6.73 -18.00
C VAL A 91 21.11 5.77 -18.77
N SER A 92 20.98 4.46 -18.52
CA SER A 92 21.77 3.43 -19.19
C SER A 92 21.04 2.08 -19.18
N ASP A 93 21.08 1.34 -20.28
CA ASP A 93 20.48 0.01 -20.39
C ASP A 93 21.09 -1.04 -19.45
N SER A 94 22.31 -0.81 -18.95
CA SER A 94 22.97 -1.75 -18.03
C SER A 94 22.83 -1.38 -16.55
N ARG A 95 22.34 -0.19 -16.22
CA ARG A 95 22.27 0.30 -14.82
C ARG A 95 20.89 0.80 -14.44
N GLU A 96 20.57 0.63 -13.17
CA GLU A 96 19.25 0.92 -12.59
C GLU A 96 19.10 2.40 -12.18
N PHE A 97 19.55 3.32 -13.05
CA PHE A 97 19.45 4.76 -12.83
C PHE A 97 18.48 5.39 -13.82
N PHE A 98 17.65 6.29 -13.33
CA PHE A 98 16.54 6.91 -14.04
C PHE A 98 16.60 8.43 -13.88
N SER A 99 16.34 9.17 -14.96
CA SER A 99 16.37 10.63 -14.98
C SER A 99 14.97 11.20 -14.81
N PHE A 100 14.79 11.96 -13.73
CA PHE A 100 13.61 12.74 -13.43
C PHE A 100 14.08 14.17 -13.10
N PRO A 101 14.23 15.05 -14.11
CA PRO A 101 14.94 16.32 -13.96
C PRO A 101 14.30 17.30 -12.98
N THR A 102 12.97 17.22 -12.80
CA THR A 102 12.23 18.13 -11.92
C THR A 102 11.60 17.40 -10.75
N TRP A 103 11.27 18.17 -9.70
CA TRP A 103 10.53 17.65 -8.55
C TRP A 103 9.14 17.13 -8.94
N ALA A 104 8.51 17.71 -9.96
CA ALA A 104 7.22 17.22 -10.46
C ALA A 104 7.36 15.84 -11.11
N ASP A 105 8.42 15.61 -11.88
CA ASP A 105 8.66 14.34 -12.58
C ASP A 105 8.87 13.19 -11.59
N ILE A 106 9.74 13.41 -10.58
CA ILE A 106 10.02 12.38 -9.59
C ILE A 106 8.79 12.10 -8.72
N ASN A 107 8.00 13.12 -8.32
CA ASN A 107 6.76 12.89 -7.58
C ASN A 107 5.75 12.06 -8.39
N GLY A 108 5.60 12.36 -9.68
CA GLY A 108 4.75 11.55 -10.57
C GLY A 108 5.20 10.09 -10.60
N ALA A 109 6.50 9.85 -10.74
CA ALA A 109 7.07 8.50 -10.70
C ALA A 109 6.85 7.81 -9.34
N LEU A 110 7.00 8.52 -8.22
CA LEU A 110 6.74 7.97 -6.88
C LEU A 110 5.28 7.53 -6.72
N SER A 111 4.31 8.33 -7.20
CA SER A 111 2.90 7.95 -7.19
C SER A 111 2.60 6.74 -8.07
N GLU A 112 3.20 6.65 -9.25
CA GLU A 112 3.06 5.47 -10.12
C GLU A 112 3.66 4.22 -9.49
N ILE A 113 4.82 4.32 -8.81
CA ILE A 113 5.41 3.20 -8.07
C ILE A 113 4.49 2.77 -6.93
N GLU A 114 3.89 3.70 -6.19
CA GLU A 114 2.95 3.37 -5.12
C GLU A 114 1.78 2.53 -5.63
N ILE A 115 1.20 2.90 -6.78
CA ILE A 115 0.10 2.17 -7.43
C ILE A 115 0.55 0.77 -7.88
N MET A 116 1.74 0.66 -8.46
CA MET A 116 2.24 -0.61 -9.01
C MET A 116 2.74 -1.59 -7.94
N VAL A 117 3.27 -1.09 -6.84
CA VAL A 117 4.04 -1.88 -5.87
C VAL A 117 3.30 -2.03 -4.55
N GLY A 118 2.79 -0.93 -4.00
CA GLY A 118 2.22 -0.89 -2.66
C GLY A 118 2.58 0.40 -1.94
N PRO A 119 2.05 0.59 -0.71
CA PRO A 119 2.10 1.86 0.00
C PRO A 119 3.54 2.28 0.30
N GLU A 120 3.82 3.58 0.19
CA GLU A 120 5.07 4.13 0.71
C GLU A 120 5.10 3.95 2.23
N ARG A 121 6.24 3.51 2.78
CA ARG A 121 6.37 3.09 4.18
C ARG A 121 6.02 4.17 5.22
N ASN A 122 6.04 5.45 4.84
CA ASN A 122 5.69 6.59 5.68
C ASN A 122 4.40 7.28 5.20
N ALA A 123 3.67 6.69 4.25
CA ALA A 123 2.43 7.25 3.74
C ALA A 123 1.40 7.40 4.87
N ASP A 124 0.59 8.45 4.76
CA ASP A 124 -0.64 8.56 5.51
C ASP A 124 -1.75 7.90 4.68
N ALA A 125 -2.43 6.91 5.25
CA ALA A 125 -3.53 6.22 4.59
C ALA A 125 -4.68 7.16 4.20
N ALA A 126 -4.75 8.37 4.78
CA ALA A 126 -5.66 9.42 4.30
C ALA A 126 -5.35 9.88 2.86
N VAL A 127 -4.10 9.80 2.42
CA VAL A 127 -3.70 10.05 1.01
C VAL A 127 -4.13 8.87 0.14
N ILE A 128 -3.85 7.64 0.58
CA ILE A 128 -4.21 6.41 -0.14
C ILE A 128 -5.74 6.32 -0.32
N ALA A 129 -6.49 6.69 0.71
CA ALA A 129 -7.96 6.72 0.71
C ALA A 129 -8.57 7.70 -0.30
N MET A 130 -7.78 8.56 -0.96
CA MET A 130 -8.29 9.39 -2.06
C MET A 130 -8.66 8.55 -3.28
N ASN A 131 -7.92 7.47 -3.53
CA ASN A 131 -8.09 6.64 -4.73
C ASN A 131 -8.56 5.22 -4.39
N GLU A 132 -8.30 4.75 -3.17
CA GLU A 132 -8.54 3.36 -2.79
C GLU A 132 -9.72 3.22 -1.82
N THR A 133 -10.63 2.29 -2.11
CA THR A 133 -11.74 1.92 -1.21
C THR A 133 -11.29 1.00 -0.06
N PHE A 134 -10.31 0.13 -0.34
CA PHE A 134 -9.80 -0.87 0.59
C PHE A 134 -8.29 -0.72 0.74
N ILE A 135 -7.82 -0.62 1.98
CA ILE A 135 -6.40 -0.48 2.31
C ILE A 135 -6.06 -1.63 3.25
N SER A 136 -5.27 -2.60 2.80
CA SER A 136 -4.84 -3.69 3.69
C SER A 136 -3.41 -3.49 4.16
N PHE A 137 -3.25 -3.38 5.48
CA PHE A 137 -1.99 -3.58 6.17
C PHE A 137 -1.97 -4.92 6.91
N SER A 138 -2.96 -5.77 6.67
CA SER A 138 -3.06 -7.09 7.28
C SER A 138 -2.63 -8.19 6.30
N ASN A 139 -2.05 -9.25 6.86
CA ASN A 139 -1.70 -10.47 6.13
C ASN A 139 -2.46 -11.63 6.77
N GLU A 140 -3.76 -11.72 6.47
CA GLU A 140 -4.62 -12.80 6.96
C GLU A 140 -4.64 -13.97 5.97
N PRO A 141 -4.66 -15.22 6.46
CA PRO A 141 -4.87 -16.38 5.61
C PRO A 141 -6.29 -16.37 5.00
N GLU A 142 -6.46 -17.04 3.87
CA GLU A 142 -7.78 -17.26 3.30
C GLU A 142 -8.65 -18.08 4.26
N ILE A 143 -9.89 -17.66 4.43
CA ILE A 143 -10.85 -18.31 5.32
C ILE A 143 -11.40 -19.59 4.65
N ASP A 144 -11.37 -20.71 5.36
CA ASP A 144 -12.22 -21.86 5.02
C ASP A 144 -13.65 -21.54 5.47
N LEU A 145 -14.46 -21.07 4.52
CA LEU A 145 -15.83 -20.66 4.81
C LEU A 145 -16.68 -21.79 5.41
N ALA A 146 -16.45 -23.05 5.02
CA ALA A 146 -17.27 -24.14 5.54
C ALA A 146 -16.97 -24.40 7.02
N GLU A 147 -15.69 -24.35 7.38
CA GLU A 147 -15.24 -24.44 8.77
C GLU A 147 -15.76 -23.24 9.59
N GLU A 148 -15.57 -22.01 9.11
CA GLU A 148 -16.05 -20.80 9.79
C GLU A 148 -17.57 -20.85 10.02
N LEU A 149 -18.37 -21.22 9.02
CA LEU A 149 -19.82 -21.34 9.20
C LEU A 149 -20.19 -22.42 10.23
N CYS A 150 -19.45 -23.53 10.29
CA CYS A 150 -19.65 -24.56 11.32
C CYS A 150 -19.35 -24.02 12.72
N GLU A 151 -18.24 -23.29 12.89
CA GLU A 151 -17.87 -22.66 14.16
C GLU A 151 -18.90 -21.62 14.62
N GLN A 152 -19.50 -20.89 13.68
CA GLN A 152 -20.61 -19.95 13.96
C GLN A 152 -21.97 -20.64 14.16
N GLY A 153 -22.05 -21.97 14.10
CA GLY A 153 -23.29 -22.74 14.33
C GLY A 153 -24.28 -22.73 13.16
N ILE A 154 -23.86 -22.30 11.98
CA ILE A 154 -24.70 -22.17 10.76
C ILE A 154 -24.14 -22.96 9.56
N GLY A 155 -23.28 -23.95 9.81
CA GLY A 155 -22.59 -24.73 8.77
C GLY A 155 -23.46 -25.74 8.00
N GLY A 156 -24.74 -25.87 8.34
CA GLY A 156 -25.65 -26.81 7.66
C GLY A 156 -26.00 -26.33 6.25
N VAL A 157 -25.39 -26.94 5.22
CA VAL A 157 -25.67 -26.62 3.81
C VAL A 157 -26.23 -27.85 3.09
N VAL A 158 -27.39 -27.70 2.46
CA VAL A 158 -27.95 -28.66 1.50
C VAL A 158 -27.82 -28.08 0.10
N GLY A 159 -27.25 -28.84 -0.83
CA GLY A 159 -27.02 -28.40 -2.20
C GLY A 159 -25.66 -27.74 -2.40
N ASN A 160 -25.60 -26.68 -3.21
CA ASN A 160 -24.35 -26.15 -3.73
C ASN A 160 -23.78 -25.01 -2.85
N MET A 161 -22.62 -25.24 -2.23
CA MET A 161 -21.90 -24.26 -1.41
C MET A 161 -21.54 -22.95 -2.15
N SER A 162 -21.36 -22.98 -3.47
CA SER A 162 -21.10 -21.77 -4.27
C SER A 162 -22.27 -20.77 -4.23
N ALA A 163 -23.52 -21.25 -4.12
CA ALA A 163 -24.67 -20.35 -3.99
C ALA A 163 -24.63 -19.59 -2.65
N VAL A 164 -24.25 -20.29 -1.57
CA VAL A 164 -24.05 -19.70 -0.23
C VAL A 164 -22.90 -18.70 -0.27
N LYS A 165 -21.73 -19.08 -0.82
CA LYS A 165 -20.58 -18.17 -1.03
C LYS A 165 -20.97 -16.89 -1.76
N ASN A 166 -21.63 -17.03 -2.91
CA ASN A 166 -22.03 -15.88 -3.72
C ASN A 166 -23.03 -14.96 -2.99
N PHE A 167 -23.95 -15.52 -2.21
CA PHE A 167 -24.86 -14.73 -1.39
C PHE A 167 -24.10 -13.95 -0.32
N LEU A 168 -23.21 -14.61 0.43
CA LEU A 168 -22.41 -13.98 1.48
C LEU A 168 -21.48 -12.89 0.92
N TYR A 169 -20.85 -13.11 -0.23
CA TYR A 169 -20.04 -12.09 -0.89
C TYR A 169 -20.87 -10.86 -1.28
N ARG A 170 -22.06 -11.05 -1.86
CA ARG A 170 -22.94 -9.93 -2.23
C ARG A 170 -23.46 -9.18 -1.00
N ALA A 171 -23.88 -9.91 0.02
CA ALA A 171 -24.33 -9.32 1.28
C ALA A 171 -23.21 -8.51 1.95
N GLY A 172 -21.98 -9.03 1.96
CA GLY A 172 -20.80 -8.32 2.45
C GLY A 172 -20.47 -7.07 1.63
N ILE A 173 -20.50 -7.16 0.30
CA ILE A 173 -20.31 -6.00 -0.60
C ILE A 173 -21.36 -4.92 -0.34
N ASP A 174 -22.63 -5.29 -0.22
CA ASP A 174 -23.71 -4.34 0.02
C ASP A 174 -23.60 -3.69 1.41
N TYR A 175 -23.23 -4.47 2.43
CA TYR A 175 -22.92 -3.96 3.77
C TYR A 175 -21.79 -2.92 3.73
N VAL A 176 -20.66 -3.27 3.09
CA VAL A 176 -19.50 -2.38 2.96
C VAL A 176 -19.87 -1.12 2.17
N LYS A 177 -20.63 -1.23 1.09
CA LYS A 177 -21.12 -0.07 0.32
C LYS A 177 -21.93 0.89 1.20
N GLY A 178 -22.80 0.37 2.05
CA GLY A 178 -23.55 1.16 3.02
C GLY A 178 -22.60 1.89 3.98
N LEU A 179 -21.64 1.16 4.54
CA LEU A 179 -20.66 1.69 5.49
C LEU A 179 -19.80 2.81 4.88
N ILE A 180 -19.18 2.59 3.71
CA ILE A 180 -18.34 3.61 3.06
C ILE A 180 -19.15 4.85 2.65
N SER A 181 -20.41 4.67 2.24
CA SER A 181 -21.28 5.77 1.83
C SER A 181 -21.72 6.59 3.04
N GLN A 182 -22.12 5.92 4.13
CA GLN A 182 -22.52 6.57 5.38
C GLN A 182 -21.38 7.41 5.95
N HIS A 183 -20.16 6.89 5.88
CA HIS A 183 -19.00 7.53 6.50
C HIS A 183 -18.15 8.31 5.52
N ASN A 184 -18.45 8.38 4.22
CA ASN A 184 -17.60 8.97 3.18
C ASN A 184 -16.09 8.68 3.42
N ALA A 185 -15.76 7.39 3.55
CA ALA A 185 -14.46 6.92 4.02
C ALA A 185 -14.10 5.56 3.39
N SER A 186 -12.81 5.25 3.36
CA SER A 186 -12.27 3.96 2.93
C SER A 186 -12.09 3.01 4.12
N LEU A 187 -12.03 1.70 3.89
CA LEU A 187 -11.72 0.73 4.95
C LEU A 187 -10.22 0.46 4.99
N ALA A 188 -9.64 0.50 6.18
CA ALA A 188 -8.28 0.02 6.43
C ALA A 188 -8.28 -1.20 7.37
N PHE A 189 -7.59 -2.27 6.95
CA PHE A 189 -7.41 -3.50 7.72
C PHE A 189 -6.04 -3.48 8.38
N LEU A 190 -6.00 -3.50 9.71
CA LEU A 190 -4.77 -3.37 10.49
C LEU A 190 -4.17 -4.74 10.83
N PRO A 191 -2.85 -4.82 11.12
CA PRO A 191 -2.17 -6.08 11.44
C PRO A 191 -2.74 -6.86 12.64
N GLY A 192 -3.45 -6.20 13.57
CA GLY A 192 -4.08 -6.83 14.74
C GLY A 192 -5.47 -7.42 14.47
N GLY A 193 -5.95 -7.34 13.22
CA GLY A 193 -7.31 -7.75 12.83
C GLY A 193 -8.36 -6.67 13.04
N GLU A 194 -7.98 -5.50 13.57
CA GLU A 194 -8.88 -4.36 13.65
C GLU A 194 -9.14 -3.78 12.25
N VAL A 195 -10.34 -3.26 12.08
CA VAL A 195 -10.74 -2.53 10.88
C VAL A 195 -11.14 -1.12 11.30
N VAL A 196 -10.64 -0.12 10.57
CA VAL A 196 -10.95 1.29 10.79
C VAL A 196 -11.41 1.94 9.49
N LEU A 197 -12.18 3.01 9.60
CA LEU A 197 -12.58 3.84 8.47
C LEU A 197 -11.64 5.03 8.36
N VAL A 198 -11.06 5.25 7.19
CA VAL A 198 -10.09 6.32 6.94
C VAL A 198 -10.72 7.38 6.05
N LYS A 199 -10.80 8.62 6.55
CA LYS A 199 -11.23 9.77 5.76
C LYS A 199 -10.12 10.19 4.81
N SER A 200 -10.42 10.27 3.52
CA SER A 200 -9.50 10.84 2.55
C SER A 200 -9.21 12.31 2.86
N ILE A 201 -8.06 12.83 2.41
CA ILE A 201 -7.75 14.26 2.56
C ILE A 201 -8.84 15.14 1.94
N GLU A 202 -9.39 14.74 0.78
CA GLU A 202 -10.48 15.44 0.10
C GLU A 202 -11.75 15.48 0.96
N ALA A 203 -12.16 14.33 1.53
CA ALA A 203 -13.32 14.26 2.41
C ALA A 203 -13.16 15.17 3.64
N GLN A 204 -11.96 15.23 4.21
CA GLN A 204 -11.66 16.10 5.35
C GLN A 204 -11.75 17.59 4.99
N LEU A 205 -11.31 17.99 3.79
CA LEU A 205 -11.40 19.37 3.32
C LEU A 205 -12.85 19.77 3.04
N PHE A 206 -13.61 18.90 2.41
CA PHE A 206 -15.04 19.10 2.14
C PHE A 206 -15.82 19.36 3.44
N GLU A 207 -15.64 18.51 4.45
CA GLU A 207 -16.30 18.66 5.75
C GLU A 207 -15.89 19.88 6.56
N LYS A 208 -14.68 20.41 6.33
CA LYS A 208 -14.24 21.67 6.93
C LYS A 208 -14.91 22.87 6.25
N GLY A 209 -15.02 22.84 4.92
CA GLY A 209 -15.68 23.90 4.15
C GLY A 209 -17.19 24.00 4.37
N GLU A 210 -17.87 22.90 4.74
CA GLU A 210 -19.29 22.93 5.13
C GLU A 210 -19.54 23.53 6.53
N LYS A 211 -18.49 23.70 7.35
CA LYS A 211 -18.59 24.25 8.72
C LYS A 211 -18.27 25.74 8.82
N GLU A 212 -17.89 26.37 7.71
CA GLU A 212 -17.62 27.82 7.58
C GLU A 212 -18.80 28.53 6.89
#